data_AF-A0A0D0NLI4-F1
#
_entry.id   AF-A0A0D0NLI4-F1
#
_cell.length_a   1.000
_cell.length_b   1.000
_cell.length_c   1.000
_cell.angle_alpha   90.00
_cell.angle_beta   90.00
_cell.angle_gamma   90.00
#
_symmetry.space_group_name_H-M   'P 1'
#
loop_
_entity.id
_entity.type
_entity.pdbx_description
1 polymer ?
#
loop_
_entity_poly.entity_id
_entity_poly.type
_entity_poly.pdbx_seq_one_letter_code
_entity_poly.pdbx_strand_id
1 'polypeptide(L)'
;MTTFCFARRVVLALPLLLSAGLASAQEVVDRDDPMATARAFLLAYQARDLATIAELSNETNKEFFDEIAAVGPSHPEYDEIFGGWVVTAIDGWDGALANPRYDGRGHAHVPFGMMEDELQTVVLSNEGQGWGIEDMNSPSPEMFAEWSDRP
;
A
#
# COMPACT_ATOMS: atom_id res chain seq x y z
N MET A 1 -76.47 13.03 20.38
CA MET A 1 -75.37 12.05 20.29
C MET A 1 -74.68 12.27 18.94
N THR A 2 -73.66 13.13 18.91
CA THR A 2 -72.22 12.80 18.82
C THR A 2 -71.76 12.41 17.39
N THR A 3 -71.29 13.43 16.66
CA THR A 3 -69.98 13.55 15.95
C THR A 3 -69.46 12.41 15.06
N PHE A 4 -69.09 12.68 13.80
CA PHE A 4 -67.70 12.92 13.34
C PHE A 4 -67.57 13.00 11.80
N CYS A 5 -67.03 14.14 11.33
CA CYS A 5 -66.40 14.30 10.02
C CYS A 5 -65.17 13.38 9.90
N PHE A 6 -64.95 12.79 8.72
CA PHE A 6 -63.63 12.27 8.35
C PHE A 6 -63.13 12.91 7.05
N ALA A 7 -61.97 13.54 7.19
CA ALA A 7 -61.30 14.32 6.18
C ALA A 7 -60.50 13.44 5.19
N ARG A 8 -60.53 13.86 3.92
CA ARG A 8 -59.61 13.45 2.85
C ARG A 8 -58.16 13.69 3.27
N ARG A 9 -57.28 12.70 3.12
CA ARG A 9 -55.83 12.88 3.07
C ARG A 9 -55.29 12.22 1.81
N VAL A 10 -54.87 13.05 0.86
CA VAL A 10 -54.03 12.65 -0.26
C VAL A 10 -52.59 12.80 0.23
N VAL A 11 -51.83 11.70 0.24
CA VAL A 11 -50.40 11.72 0.53
C VAL A 11 -49.67 11.57 -0.81
N LEU A 12 -49.02 12.64 -1.25
CA LEU A 12 -48.07 12.64 -2.36
C LEU A 12 -46.75 12.05 -1.85
N ALA A 13 -46.35 10.90 -2.40
CA ALA A 13 -45.03 10.31 -2.19
C ALA A 13 -44.05 10.92 -3.19
N LEU A 14 -43.02 11.60 -2.66
CA LEU A 14 -41.88 12.12 -3.41
C LEU A 14 -40.79 11.02 -3.45
N PRO A 15 -40.32 10.55 -4.62
CA PRO A 15 -39.19 9.63 -4.65
C PRO A 15 -37.89 10.41 -4.48
N LEU A 16 -37.25 10.27 -3.31
CA LEU A 16 -35.86 10.65 -3.09
C LEU A 16 -34.97 9.68 -3.86
N LEU A 17 -34.39 10.15 -4.97
CA LEU A 17 -33.28 9.50 -5.66
C LEU A 17 -32.05 9.57 -4.75
N LEU A 18 -31.76 8.48 -4.05
CA LEU A 18 -30.48 8.28 -3.38
C LEU A 18 -29.41 8.06 -4.46
N SER A 19 -28.63 9.09 -4.75
CA SER A 19 -27.34 8.93 -5.42
C SER A 19 -26.40 8.22 -4.44
N ALA A 20 -26.34 6.89 -4.53
CA ALA A 20 -25.31 6.11 -3.85
C ALA A 20 -23.96 6.52 -4.44
N GLY A 21 -23.28 7.45 -3.75
CA GLY A 21 -21.87 7.70 -3.99
C GLY A 21 -21.12 6.40 -3.71
N LEU A 22 -20.48 5.85 -4.74
CA LEU A 22 -19.43 4.85 -4.59
C LEU A 22 -18.27 5.53 -3.87
N ALA A 23 -18.37 5.65 -2.55
CA ALA A 23 -17.20 5.79 -1.71
C ALA A 23 -16.46 4.46 -1.86
N SER A 24 -15.46 4.41 -2.73
CA SER A 24 -14.44 3.38 -2.68
C SER A 24 -13.84 3.48 -1.29
N ALA A 25 -14.27 2.61 -0.37
CA ALA A 25 -13.58 2.42 0.88
C ALA A 25 -12.16 2.01 0.49
N GLN A 26 -11.18 2.89 0.68
CA GLN A 26 -9.78 2.47 0.75
C GLN A 26 -9.76 1.40 1.85
N GLU A 27 -9.53 0.16 1.43
CA GLU A 27 -9.32 -0.94 2.36
C GLU A 27 -8.13 -0.55 3.23
N VAL A 28 -8.37 -0.43 4.54
CA VAL A 28 -7.32 -0.09 5.49
C VAL A 28 -6.32 -1.23 5.45
N VAL A 29 -5.09 -0.95 4.99
CA VAL A 29 -4.03 -1.94 4.93
C VAL A 29 -3.65 -2.33 6.36
N ASP A 30 -3.67 -3.63 6.63
CA ASP A 30 -3.18 -4.18 7.89
C ASP A 30 -1.65 -4.05 7.93
N ARG A 31 -1.16 -3.09 8.72
CA ARG A 31 0.27 -2.82 8.89
C ARG A 31 0.92 -3.69 9.97
N ASP A 32 0.19 -4.59 10.62
CA ASP A 32 0.77 -5.53 11.61
C ASP A 32 1.49 -6.71 10.94
N ASP A 33 1.14 -7.02 9.68
CA ASP A 33 1.77 -8.06 8.86
C ASP A 33 2.71 -7.43 7.79
N PRO A 34 4.03 -7.69 7.84
CA PRO A 34 4.95 -7.15 6.86
C PRO A 34 4.66 -7.65 5.43
N MET A 35 4.13 -8.86 5.26
CA MET A 35 3.76 -9.38 3.93
C MET A 35 2.55 -8.64 3.36
N ALA A 36 1.55 -8.32 4.18
CA ALA A 36 0.38 -7.55 3.77
C ALA A 36 0.78 -6.12 3.35
N THR A 37 1.61 -5.46 4.15
CA THR A 37 2.15 -4.13 3.84
C THR A 37 2.99 -4.15 2.56
N ALA A 38 3.91 -5.09 2.40
CA ALA A 38 4.73 -5.23 1.19
C ALA A 38 3.87 -5.44 -0.06
N ARG A 39 2.83 -6.28 0.03
CA ARG A 39 1.91 -6.50 -1.08
C ARG A 39 1.15 -5.24 -1.48
N ALA A 40 0.63 -4.51 -0.51
CA ALA A 40 -0.07 -3.26 -0.76
C ALA A 40 0.85 -2.22 -1.41
N PHE A 41 2.10 -2.14 -0.94
CA PHE A 41 3.10 -1.25 -1.51
C PHE A 41 3.42 -1.60 -2.97
N LEU A 42 3.67 -2.88 -3.28
CA LEU A 42 3.97 -3.30 -4.66
C LEU A 42 2.82 -2.99 -5.62
N LEU A 43 1.57 -3.18 -5.18
CA LEU A 43 0.38 -2.83 -5.97
C LEU A 43 0.26 -1.30 -6.18
N ALA A 44 0.50 -0.52 -5.12
CA ALA A 44 0.51 0.93 -5.20
C ALA A 44 1.62 1.44 -6.13
N TYR A 45 2.80 0.83 -6.07
CA TYR A 45 3.93 1.14 -6.93
C TYR A 45 3.64 0.84 -8.41
N GLN A 46 3.07 -0.33 -8.73
CA GLN A 46 2.60 -0.65 -10.11
C GLN A 46 1.59 0.38 -10.63
N ALA A 47 0.68 0.83 -9.76
CA ALA A 47 -0.32 1.86 -10.10
C ALA A 47 0.25 3.28 -10.12
N ARG A 48 1.50 3.49 -9.70
CA ARG A 48 2.13 4.79 -9.43
C ARG A 48 1.29 5.66 -8.48
N ASP A 49 0.62 5.01 -7.53
CA ASP A 49 -0.20 5.66 -6.51
C ASP A 49 0.68 6.19 -5.38
N LEU A 50 1.28 7.35 -5.61
CA LEU A 50 2.19 8.01 -4.68
C LEU A 50 1.55 8.32 -3.32
N ALA A 51 0.25 8.61 -3.28
CA ALA A 51 -0.45 8.86 -2.03
C ALA A 51 -0.51 7.59 -1.17
N THR A 52 -0.88 6.45 -1.77
CA THR A 52 -0.87 5.18 -1.06
C THR A 52 0.55 4.75 -0.69
N ILE A 53 1.56 4.99 -1.55
CA ILE A 53 2.96 4.73 -1.20
C ILE A 53 3.37 5.53 0.04
N ALA A 54 3.07 6.83 0.09
CA ALA A 54 3.40 7.69 1.23
C ALA A 54 2.75 7.23 2.54
N GLU A 55 1.50 6.74 2.50
CA GLU A 55 0.80 6.21 3.69
C GLU A 55 1.36 4.85 4.16
N LEU A 56 1.99 4.09 3.27
CA LEU A 56 2.61 2.80 3.59
C LEU A 56 4.08 2.94 4.01
N SER A 57 4.72 4.05 3.67
CA SER A 57 6.10 4.36 4.05
C SER A 57 6.29 4.53 5.55
N ASN A 58 7.54 4.35 5.98
CA ASN A 58 7.99 4.80 7.29
C ASN A 58 7.87 6.34 7.42
N GLU A 59 8.02 6.89 8.62
CA GLU A 59 7.86 8.33 8.90
C GLU A 59 8.82 9.18 8.05
N THR A 60 10.05 8.72 7.84
CA THR A 60 11.07 9.47 7.08
C THR A 60 10.75 9.55 5.59
N ASN A 61 10.34 8.43 5.00
CA ASN A 61 10.03 8.31 3.58
C ASN A 61 8.64 8.86 3.24
N LYS A 62 7.73 8.89 4.21
CA LYS A 62 6.40 9.47 4.01
C LYS A 62 6.47 10.90 3.52
N GLU A 63 7.26 11.75 4.18
CA GLU A 63 7.44 13.16 3.79
C GLU A 63 7.95 13.27 2.36
N PHE A 64 8.93 12.44 1.99
CA PHE A 64 9.48 12.40 0.64
C PHE A 64 8.44 11.99 -0.41
N PHE A 65 7.66 10.94 -0.19
CA PHE A 65 6.62 10.54 -1.13
C PHE A 65 5.44 11.53 -1.17
N ASP A 66 5.11 12.20 -0.06
CA ASP A 66 4.11 13.28 -0.03
C ASP A 66 4.56 14.48 -0.89
N GLU A 67 5.86 14.85 -0.85
CA GLU A 67 6.43 15.90 -1.71
C GLU A 67 6.32 15.55 -3.19
N ILE A 68 6.60 14.30 -3.55
CA ILE A 68 6.49 13.83 -4.93
C ILE A 68 5.04 13.75 -5.34
N ALA A 69 4.13 13.28 -4.48
CA ALA A 69 2.70 13.24 -4.76
C ALA A 69 2.14 14.63 -5.11
N ALA A 70 2.68 15.69 -4.51
CA ALA A 70 2.23 17.06 -4.73
C ALA A 70 2.55 17.60 -6.14
N VAL A 71 3.63 17.15 -6.77
CA VAL A 71 4.09 17.65 -8.08
C VAL A 71 4.18 16.58 -9.18
N GLY A 72 4.03 15.32 -8.81
CA GLY A 72 4.02 14.15 -9.68
C GLY A 72 5.29 14.05 -10.55
N PRO A 73 5.14 13.76 -11.86
CA PRO A 73 6.27 13.64 -12.80
C PRO A 73 7.17 14.88 -12.95
N SER A 74 6.80 16.02 -12.37
CA SER A 74 7.67 17.21 -12.37
C SER A 74 8.70 17.20 -11.24
N HIS A 75 8.61 16.25 -10.29
CA HIS A 75 9.61 16.10 -9.24
C HIS A 75 10.93 15.59 -9.84
N PRO A 76 12.10 16.14 -9.47
CA PRO A 76 13.39 15.68 -10.00
C PRO A 76 13.65 14.19 -9.76
N GLU A 77 13.18 13.65 -8.63
CA GLU A 77 13.36 12.24 -8.23
C GLU A 77 12.31 11.28 -8.82
N TYR A 78 11.30 11.77 -9.54
CA TYR A 78 10.19 10.91 -9.99
C TYR A 78 10.68 9.79 -10.92
N ASP A 79 11.54 10.14 -11.87
CA ASP A 79 12.10 9.18 -12.84
C ASP A 79 13.13 8.24 -12.19
N GLU A 80 13.78 8.67 -11.11
CA GLU A 80 14.69 7.82 -10.33
C GLU A 80 13.91 6.75 -9.58
N ILE A 81 12.81 7.14 -8.91
CA ILE A 81 11.94 6.20 -8.20
C ILE A 81 11.31 5.22 -9.14
N PHE A 82 10.70 5.69 -10.24
CA PHE A 82 9.99 4.85 -11.22
C PHE A 82 10.88 4.50 -12.41
N GLY A 83 12.16 4.22 -12.14
CA GLY A 83 13.15 3.81 -13.13
C GLY A 83 13.99 2.62 -12.67
N GLY A 84 14.98 2.27 -13.50
CA GLY A 84 16.00 1.27 -13.17
C GLY A 84 15.49 -0.17 -13.00
N TRP A 85 16.20 -0.94 -12.18
CA TRP A 85 15.92 -2.36 -11.95
C TRP A 85 14.60 -2.57 -11.19
N VAL A 86 14.23 -1.62 -10.31
CA VAL A 86 13.03 -1.71 -9.48
C VAL A 86 11.78 -1.88 -10.34
N VAL A 87 11.61 -1.03 -11.35
CA VAL A 87 10.49 -1.12 -12.29
C VAL A 87 10.50 -2.47 -13.01
N THR A 88 11.67 -2.91 -13.45
CA THR A 88 11.81 -4.21 -14.13
C THR A 88 11.39 -5.37 -13.22
N ALA A 89 11.76 -5.31 -11.94
CA ALA A 89 11.41 -6.33 -10.94
C ALA A 89 9.90 -6.36 -10.69
N ILE A 90 9.30 -5.19 -10.52
CA ILE A 90 7.88 -5.04 -10.19
C ILE A 90 6.98 -5.32 -11.40
N ASP A 91 7.38 -4.93 -12.61
CA ASP A 91 6.65 -5.26 -13.84
C ASP A 91 6.66 -6.76 -14.12
N GLY A 92 7.73 -7.46 -13.71
CA GLY A 92 7.86 -8.92 -13.81
C GLY A 92 7.21 -9.69 -12.66
N TRP A 93 6.73 -9.01 -11.62
CA TRP A 93 6.15 -9.64 -10.44
C TRP A 93 4.78 -10.26 -10.75
N ASP A 94 4.61 -11.55 -10.42
CA ASP A 94 3.39 -12.33 -10.67
C ASP A 94 2.37 -12.27 -9.52
N GLY A 95 2.64 -11.47 -8.50
CA GLY A 95 1.80 -11.34 -7.31
C GLY A 95 2.20 -12.26 -6.14
N ALA A 96 3.20 -13.14 -6.31
CA ALA A 96 3.68 -14.04 -5.27
C ALA A 96 4.68 -13.36 -4.31
N LEU A 97 4.57 -13.68 -3.02
CA LEU A 97 5.54 -13.27 -1.99
C LEU A 97 6.08 -14.50 -1.27
N ALA A 98 7.31 -14.42 -0.80
CA ALA A 98 7.89 -15.42 0.11
C ALA A 98 7.89 -14.90 1.55
N ASN A 99 8.11 -15.80 2.50
CA ASN A 99 8.19 -15.44 3.92
C ASN A 99 9.31 -14.42 4.16
N PRO A 100 9.06 -13.41 5.02
CA PRO A 100 10.08 -12.42 5.36
C PRO A 100 11.23 -13.06 6.12
N ARG A 101 12.38 -12.38 6.07
CA ARG A 101 13.47 -12.56 7.03
C ARG A 101 13.92 -11.22 7.59
N TYR A 102 14.58 -11.28 8.74
CA TYR A 102 14.89 -10.10 9.53
C TYR A 102 16.39 -9.92 9.66
N ASP A 103 16.88 -8.76 9.22
CA ASP A 103 18.29 -8.43 9.30
C ASP A 103 18.72 -8.05 10.73
N GLY A 104 20.02 -7.78 10.92
CA GLY A 104 20.55 -7.40 12.24
C GLY A 104 20.04 -6.07 12.80
N ARG A 105 19.26 -5.30 12.03
CA ARG A 105 18.59 -4.06 12.45
C ARG A 105 17.11 -4.28 12.79
N GLY A 106 16.59 -5.49 12.58
CA GLY A 106 15.18 -5.83 12.78
C GLY A 106 14.30 -5.40 11.60
N HIS A 107 14.86 -5.03 10.45
CA HIS A 107 14.06 -4.77 9.26
C HIS A 107 13.54 -6.08 8.68
N ALA A 108 12.27 -6.12 8.29
CA ALA A 108 11.72 -7.23 7.53
C ALA A 108 12.09 -7.07 6.05
N HIS A 109 12.63 -8.11 5.44
CA HIS A 109 12.88 -8.19 4.00
C HIS A 109 11.92 -9.21 3.42
N VAL A 110 10.91 -8.75 2.68
CA VAL A 110 9.85 -9.57 2.08
C VAL A 110 10.20 -9.84 0.62
N PRO A 111 10.54 -11.08 0.22
CA PRO A 111 10.92 -11.36 -1.15
C PRO A 111 9.71 -11.38 -2.08
N PHE A 112 9.87 -10.81 -3.27
CA PHE A 112 8.84 -10.77 -4.30
C PHE A 112 9.33 -11.22 -5.68
N GLY A 113 10.61 -11.53 -5.87
CA GLY A 113 11.11 -12.01 -7.15
C GLY A 113 12.60 -12.34 -7.16
N MET A 114 13.08 -12.80 -8.31
CA MET A 114 14.50 -13.03 -8.60
C MET A 114 14.86 -12.33 -9.91
N MET A 115 16.01 -11.67 -9.95
CA MET A 115 16.56 -11.05 -11.15
C MET A 115 18.08 -11.18 -11.14
N GLU A 116 18.66 -11.66 -12.24
CA GLU A 116 20.13 -11.81 -12.39
C GLU A 116 20.83 -12.44 -11.17
N ASP A 117 20.21 -13.48 -10.61
CA ASP A 117 20.63 -14.22 -9.41
C ASP A 117 20.52 -13.48 -8.06
N GLU A 118 19.96 -12.27 -8.05
CA GLU A 118 19.64 -11.50 -6.85
C GLU A 118 18.17 -11.63 -6.45
N LEU A 119 17.93 -11.72 -5.13
CA LEU A 119 16.60 -11.80 -4.56
C LEU A 119 16.03 -10.41 -4.38
N GLN A 120 14.92 -10.10 -5.04
CA GLN A 120 14.29 -8.80 -4.96
C GLN A 120 13.41 -8.76 -3.71
N THR A 121 13.64 -7.80 -2.81
CA THR A 121 12.87 -7.68 -1.57
C THR A 121 12.36 -6.27 -1.31
N VAL A 122 11.19 -6.19 -0.69
CA VAL A 122 10.69 -4.97 -0.05
C VAL A 122 11.19 -4.96 1.38
N VAL A 123 11.84 -3.87 1.79
CA VAL A 123 12.39 -3.68 3.13
C VAL A 123 11.40 -2.86 3.96
N LEU A 124 11.09 -3.35 5.15
CA LEU A 124 10.18 -2.69 6.08
C LEU A 124 10.82 -2.49 7.45
N SER A 125 10.63 -1.32 8.04
CA SER A 125 10.97 -1.03 9.43
C SER A 125 9.72 -1.11 10.32
N ASN A 126 9.87 -1.60 11.55
CA ASN A 126 8.78 -1.63 12.54
C ASN A 126 8.82 -0.37 13.40
N GLU A 127 7.79 0.47 13.29
CA GLU A 127 7.70 1.76 13.99
C GLU A 127 6.86 1.68 15.28
N GLY A 128 6.49 0.47 15.72
CA GLY A 128 5.61 0.24 16.87
C GLY A 128 4.13 0.48 16.58
N GLN A 129 3.80 1.26 15.54
CA GLN A 129 2.45 1.45 15.00
C GLN A 129 2.15 0.55 13.79
N GLY A 130 3.12 -0.30 13.40
CA GLY A 130 3.05 -1.17 12.24
C GLY A 130 4.36 -1.16 11.44
N TRP A 131 4.39 -1.96 10.38
CA TRP A 131 5.48 -1.99 9.40
C TRP A 131 5.35 -0.83 8.42
N GLY A 132 6.45 -0.12 8.16
CA GLY A 132 6.54 0.96 7.17
C GLY A 132 7.58 0.64 6.10
N ILE A 133 7.34 1.06 4.86
CA ILE A 133 8.28 0.85 3.76
C ILE A 133 9.53 1.70 3.97
N GLU A 134 10.66 1.02 4.06
CA GLU A 134 12.00 1.58 4.20
C GLU A 134 12.67 1.72 2.83
N ASP A 135 12.66 0.65 2.02
CA ASP A 135 13.44 0.58 0.78
C ASP A 135 13.00 -0.63 -0.08
N MET A 136 13.58 -0.74 -1.28
CA MET A 136 13.68 -1.98 -2.04
C MET A 136 15.13 -2.31 -2.33
N ASN A 137 15.51 -3.56 -2.12
CA ASN A 137 16.88 -4.00 -2.33
C ASN A 137 16.93 -5.37 -3.05
N SER A 138 18.15 -5.80 -3.36
CA SER A 138 18.42 -7.04 -4.09
C SER A 138 19.51 -7.90 -3.42
N PRO A 139 19.34 -8.35 -2.15
CA PRO A 139 20.33 -9.18 -1.48
C PRO A 139 20.60 -10.48 -2.25
N SER A 140 21.82 -11.02 -2.09
CA SER A 140 22.08 -12.38 -2.56
C SER A 140 21.23 -13.39 -1.78
N PRO A 141 20.79 -14.50 -2.40
CA PRO A 141 20.06 -15.56 -1.71
C PRO A 141 20.83 -16.12 -0.50
N GLU A 142 22.16 -16.16 -0.58
CA GLU A 142 23.04 -16.61 0.51
C GLU A 142 22.95 -15.66 1.70
N MET A 143 23.08 -14.35 1.49
CA MET A 143 22.94 -13.34 2.54
C MET A 143 21.56 -13.38 3.17
N PHE A 144 20.51 -13.46 2.35
CA PHE A 144 19.14 -13.58 2.85
C PHE A 144 18.96 -14.84 3.71
N ALA A 145 19.58 -15.96 3.32
CA ALA A 145 19.48 -17.23 4.06
C ALA A 145 20.12 -17.20 5.46
N GLU A 146 20.98 -16.21 5.75
CA GLU A 146 21.59 -16.03 7.08
C GLU A 146 20.73 -15.20 8.04
N TRP A 147 19.77 -14.44 7.53
CA TRP A 147 18.88 -13.60 8.34
C TRP A 147 17.85 -14.41 9.12
N SER A 148 17.39 -13.80 10.22
CA SER A 148 16.46 -14.41 11.19
C SER A 148 15.11 -14.70 10.54
N ASP A 149 14.43 -15.78 10.97
CA ASP A 149 13.04 -16.07 10.63
C ASP A 149 12.03 -15.36 11.55
N ARG A 150 12.54 -14.56 12.49
CA ARG A 150 11.76 -13.83 13.50
C ARG A 150 12.23 -12.38 13.64
N PRO A 151 11.31 -11.45 13.93
CA PRO A 151 11.65 -10.08 14.30
C PRO A 151 12.56 -10.01 15.53
#